data_AF-Q3AY87-F1
#
_entry.id   AF-Q3AY87-F1
#
_cell.length_a   1.000
_cell.length_b   1.000
_cell.length_c   1.000
_cell.angle_alpha   90.00
_cell.angle_beta   90.00
_cell.angle_gamma   90.00
#
_symmetry.space_group_name_H-M   'P 1'
#
loop_
_entity.id
_entity.type
_entity.pdbx_description
1 polymer ?
#
loop_
_entity_poly.entity_id
_entity_poly.type
_entity_poly.pdbx_seq_one_letter_code
_entity_poly.pdbx_strand_id
1 'polypeptide(L)' 'MTDASGQELGRFLQLLGRDSRLQVQVRACITADEVALIAQGYGFAVTGDQLLLASGRHEYGVTIERVDHPGEYPGRYY' A
#
# COMPACT_ATOMS: atom_id res chain seq x y z
N MET A 1 -4.85 7.14 -20.77
CA MET A 1 -3.51 7.43 -20.19
C MET A 1 -3.43 6.76 -18.84
N THR A 2 -3.60 5.42 -18.80
CA THR A 2 -3.95 4.69 -17.55
C THR A 2 -2.98 3.55 -17.25
N ASP A 3 -1.88 3.44 -18.01
CA ASP A 3 -0.95 2.30 -17.92
C ASP A 3 0.23 2.56 -16.99
N ALA A 4 0.72 3.81 -16.91
CA ALA A 4 1.86 4.19 -16.07
C ALA A 4 1.56 3.98 -14.57
N SER A 5 0.34 4.30 -14.14
CA SER A 5 -0.12 4.15 -12.76
C SER A 5 -0.10 2.69 -12.29
N GLY A 6 -0.51 1.75 -13.14
CA GLY A 6 -0.46 0.31 -12.82
C GLY A 6 0.98 -0.23 -12.76
N GLN A 7 1.87 0.27 -13.62
CA GLN A 7 3.28 -0.11 -13.65
C GLN A 7 4.03 0.34 -12.39
N GLU A 8 3.78 1.55 -11.89
CA GLU A 8 4.44 2.06 -10.67
C GLU A 8 4.02 1.26 -9.42
N LEU A 9 2.74 0.89 -9.31
CA LEU A 9 2.28 0.00 -8.25
C LEU A 9 2.96 -1.38 -8.35
N GLY A 10 3.02 -1.98 -9.54
CA GLY A 10 3.68 -3.28 -9.73
C GLY A 10 5.16 -3.25 -9.34
N ARG A 11 5.90 -2.20 -9.72
CA ARG A 11 7.31 -2.01 -9.33
C ARG A 11 7.49 -1.86 -7.82
N PHE A 12 6.59 -1.10 -7.17
CA PHE A 12 6.59 -0.96 -5.73
C PHE A 12 6.35 -2.31 -5.04
N LEU A 13 5.36 -3.10 -5.48
CA LEU A 13 5.08 -4.42 -4.93
C LEU A 13 6.24 -5.40 -5.14
N GLN A 14 6.93 -5.32 -6.27
CA GLN A 14 8.14 -6.11 -6.52
C GLN A 14 9.27 -5.76 -5.53
N LEU A 15 9.47 -4.48 -5.20
CA LEU A 15 10.43 -4.06 -4.17
C LEU A 15 9.96 -4.52 -2.77
N LEU A 16 8.68 -4.34 -2.46
CA LEU A 16 8.08 -4.73 -1.19
C LEU A 16 8.22 -6.25 -0.94
N GLY A 17 8.05 -7.10 -1.95
CA GLY A 17 8.19 -8.55 -1.81
C GLY A 17 9.61 -9.01 -1.43
N ARG A 18 10.65 -8.21 -1.75
CA ARG A 18 12.07 -8.57 -1.53
C ARG A 18 12.76 -7.83 -0.39
N ASP A 19 12.19 -6.73 0.09
CA ASP A 19 12.81 -5.88 1.11
C ASP A 19 12.08 -6.03 2.46
N SER A 20 12.70 -6.78 3.39
CA SER A 20 12.13 -7.00 4.71
C SER A 20 12.00 -5.74 5.56
N ARG A 21 12.84 -4.72 5.35
CA ARG A 21 12.74 -3.45 6.08
C ARG A 21 11.53 -2.67 5.58
N LEU A 22 11.33 -2.63 4.27
CA LEU A 22 10.15 -2.01 3.67
C LEU A 22 8.86 -2.73 4.10
N GLN A 23 8.88 -4.06 4.21
CA GLN A 23 7.75 -4.82 4.74
C GLN A 23 7.39 -4.42 6.17
N VAL A 24 8.38 -4.24 7.05
CA VAL A 24 8.13 -3.80 8.43
C VAL A 24 7.51 -2.40 8.45
N GLN A 25 7.99 -1.48 7.59
CA GLN A 25 7.44 -0.13 7.50
C GLN A 25 5.98 -0.15 7.00
N VAL A 26 5.69 -0.90 5.94
CA VAL A 26 4.34 -1.02 5.38
C VAL A 26 3.37 -1.71 6.35
N ARG A 27 3.83 -2.73 7.10
CA ARG A 27 3.02 -3.39 8.13
C ARG A 27 2.70 -2.49 9.34
N ALA A 28 3.46 -1.42 9.55
CA ALA A 28 3.18 -0.44 10.60
C ALA A 28 2.14 0.60 10.16
N CYS A 29 1.81 0.68 8.87
CA CYS A 29 0.76 1.56 8.37
C CYS A 29 -0.63 1.02 8.72
N ILE A 30 -1.53 1.95 9.01
CA ILE A 30 -2.94 1.67 9.30
C ILE A 30 -3.79 1.95 8.06
N THR A 31 -3.35 2.88 7.22
CA THR A 31 -4.10 3.36 6.05
C THR A 31 -3.35 3.17 4.74
N ALA A 32 -4.10 3.05 3.64
CA ALA A 32 -3.54 3.01 2.29
C ALA A 32 -2.73 4.27 1.94
N ASP A 33 -3.14 5.44 2.45
CA ASP A 33 -2.43 6.71 2.24
C ASP A 33 -1.04 6.71 2.89
N GLU A 34 -0.88 6.15 4.09
CA GLU A 34 0.44 6.00 4.72
C GLU A 34 1.36 5.09 3.89
N VAL A 35 0.82 4.01 3.34
CA VAL A 35 1.59 3.12 2.44
C VAL A 35 1.98 3.85 1.15
N ALA A 36 1.08 4.68 0.61
CA ALA A 36 1.37 5.51 -0.56
C ALA A 36 2.49 6.54 -0.27
N LEU A 37 2.50 7.15 0.91
CA LEU A 37 3.58 8.05 1.32
C LEU A 37 4.93 7.32 1.43
N ILE A 38 4.93 6.10 1.95
CA ILE A 38 6.14 5.25 1.92
C ILE A 38 6.57 5.03 0.48
N ALA A 39 5.69 4.54 -0.40
CA ALA A 39 6.03 4.28 -1.80
C ALA A 39 6.61 5.52 -2.51
N GLN A 40 6.03 6.69 -2.29
CA GLN A 40 6.52 7.97 -2.80
C GLN A 40 7.90 8.33 -2.25
N GLY A 41 8.19 8.02 -0.98
CA GLY A 41 9.52 8.14 -0.39
C GLY A 41 10.60 7.26 -1.05
N TYR A 42 10.19 6.17 -1.71
CA TYR A 42 11.08 5.32 -2.53
C TYR A 42 11.05 5.68 -4.03
N GLY A 43 10.36 6.76 -4.40
CA GLY A 43 10.30 7.28 -5.78
C GLY A 43 9.20 6.68 -6.65
N PHE A 44 8.25 5.93 -6.08
CA PHE A 44 7.12 5.37 -6.84
C PHE A 44 5.91 6.31 -6.77
N ALA A 45 5.31 6.60 -7.92
CA ALA A 45 4.11 7.43 -8.01
C ALA A 45 2.84 6.62 -7.71
N VAL A 46 2.73 6.11 -6.48
CA VAL A 46 1.59 5.33 -5.98
C VAL A 46 0.70 6.20 -5.10
N THR A 47 -0.62 6.06 -5.23
CA THR A 47 -1.64 6.72 -4.40
C THR A 47 -2.44 5.71 -3.56
N GLY A 48 -3.09 6.20 -2.49
CA GLY A 48 -3.96 5.37 -1.64
C GLY A 48 -5.11 4.75 -2.42
N ASP A 49 -5.74 5.52 -3.32
CA ASP A 49 -6.81 5.03 -4.19
C ASP A 49 -6.36 3.84 -5.06
N GLN A 50 -5.12 3.86 -5.57
CA GLN A 50 -4.59 2.75 -6.35
C GLN A 50 -4.44 1.48 -5.51
N LEU A 51 -4.02 1.61 -4.25
CA LEU A 51 -3.92 0.48 -3.32
C LEU A 51 -5.30 -0.07 -2.96
N LEU A 52 -6.29 0.80 -2.75
CA LEU A 52 -7.68 0.40 -2.49
C LEU A 52 -8.31 -0.31 -3.70
N LEU A 53 -8.08 0.20 -4.91
CA LEU A 53 -8.51 -0.45 -6.16
C LEU A 53 -7.79 -1.77 -6.43
N ALA A 54 -6.56 -1.92 -5.93
CA ALA A 54 -5.77 -3.14 -6.03
C ALA A 54 -6.10 -4.18 -4.94
N SER A 55 -7.02 -3.88 -4.02
CA SER A 55 -7.47 -4.85 -3.02
C SER A 55 -7.99 -6.13 -3.67
N GLY A 56 -7.54 -7.27 -3.17
CA GLY A 56 -7.80 -8.60 -3.72
C GLY A 56 -6.77 -9.07 -4.74
N ARG A 57 -5.77 -8.25 -5.10
CA ARG A 57 -4.65 -8.68 -5.95
C ARG A 57 -3.56 -9.37 -5.13
N HIS A 58 -2.96 -10.38 -5.73
CA HIS A 58 -1.78 -11.06 -5.22
C HIS A 58 -0.68 -11.06 -6.29
N GLU A 59 0.39 -10.30 -6.03
CA GLU A 59 1.50 -10.13 -6.99
C GLU A 59 2.83 -10.10 -6.26
N TYR A 60 3.84 -10.74 -6.85
CA TYR A 60 5.22 -10.76 -6.31
C TYR A 60 5.34 -11.27 -4.86
N GLY A 61 4.43 -12.15 -4.43
CA GLY A 61 4.37 -12.66 -3.06
C GLY A 61 3.76 -11.69 -2.04
N VAL A 62 3.16 -10.59 -2.51
CA VAL A 62 2.42 -9.63 -1.71
C VAL A 62 0.94 -9.80 -2.00
N THR A 63 0.15 -10.05 -0.95
CA THR A 63 -1.32 -9.97 -1.00
C THR A 63 -1.75 -8.59 -0.55
N ILE A 64 -2.60 -7.92 -1.33
CA ILE A 64 -3.25 -6.67 -0.92
C ILE A 64 -4.66 -7.01 -0.48
N GLU A 65 -4.94 -6.88 0.82
CA GLU A 65 -6.28 -7.06 1.35
C GLU A 65 -6.74 -5.76 2.00
N ARG A 66 -7.91 -5.27 1.59
CA ARG A 66 -8.59 -4.23 2.34
C ARG A 66 -9.10 -4.86 3.64
N VAL A 67 -8.55 -4.42 4.76
CA VAL A 67 -9.12 -4.73 6.07
C VAL A 67 -10.37 -3.87 6.23
N ASP A 68 -11.55 -4.50 6.07
CA ASP A 68 -12.80 -3.87 6.46
C ASP A 68 -12.76 -3.66 7.98
N HIS A 69 -12.40 -2.46 8.41
CA HIS A 69 -12.52 -2.07 9.81
C HIS A 69 -14.02 -1.95 10.10
N PRO A 70 -14.62 -2.85 10.91
CA PRO A 70 -15.99 -2.65 11.36
C PRO A 70 -15.98 -1.35 12.16
N GLY A 71 -16.75 -0.37 11.69
CA GLY A 71 -16.53 1.04 12.01
C GLY A 71 -16.27 1.32 13.50
N GLU A 72 -15.06 1.80 13.79
CA GLU A 72 -14.73 2.80 14.81
C GLU A 72 -13.21 3.01 14.78
N TYR A 73 -12.76 4.27 14.88
CA TYR A 73 -11.36 4.62 15.17
C TYR A 73 -11.23 4.78 16.69
N PRO A 74 -10.80 3.75 17.46
CA PRO A 74 -10.53 3.93 18.88
C PRO A 74 -9.27 4.79 19.03
N GLY A 75 -9.44 6.09 19.31
CA GLY A 75 -8.30 6.94 19.72
C GLY A 75 -8.34 8.42 19.35
N ARG A 76 -9.43 8.96 18.82
CA ARG A 76 -9.58 10.44 18.65
C ARG A 76 -10.59 11.04 19.62
N TYR A 77 -10.42 10.77 20.92
CA TYR A 77 -10.90 11.67 21.97
C TYR A 77 -9.89 11.67 23.12
N TYR A 78 -9.26 12.84 23.30
CA TYR A 78 -8.34 13.28 24.36
C TYR A 78 -6.91 12.72 24.39
#